data_AF-A0A7W2EQ94-F1
#
_entry.id   AF-A0A7W2EQ94-F1
#
_cell.length_a   1.000
_cell.length_b   1.000
_cell.length_c   1.000
_cell.angle_alpha   90.00
_cell.angle_beta   90.00
_cell.angle_gamma   90.00
#
_symmetry.space_group_name_H-M   'P 1'
#
loop_
_entity.id
_entity.type
_entity.pdbx_description
1 polymer ?
#
loop_
_entity_poly.entity_id
_entity_poly.type
_entity_poly.pdbx_seq_one_letter_code
_entity_poly.pdbx_strand_id
1 'polypeptide(L)' 'MITVQLSAEMEAAVIAAAGRHGQSIDDYLTTVCAEALLLEQDRARVQSYRDGEPAVSHQRADAWLAELAAGKRSACPR' A
#
# COMPACT_ATOMS: atom_id res chain seq x y z
N MET A 1 -0.93 17.97 9.76
CA MET A 1 -0.02 18.77 8.91
C MET A 1 1.40 18.28 9.18
N ILE A 2 2.03 17.69 8.17
CA ILE A 2 3.43 17.24 8.23
C ILE A 2 4.21 18.21 7.33
N THR A 3 5.35 18.72 7.80
CA THR A 3 6.20 19.62 7.03
C THR A 3 7.53 18.92 6.77
N VAL A 4 7.95 18.90 5.50
CA VAL A 4 9.19 18.24 5.07
C VAL A 4 9.98 19.21 4.22
N GLN A 5 11.30 19.24 4.40
CA GLN A 5 12.18 19.99 3.52
C GLN A 5 12.54 19.12 2.32
N LEU A 6 12.21 19.62 1.12
CA LEU A 6 12.62 19.03 -0.14
C LEU A 6 13.87 19.73 -0.66
N SER A 7 14.68 19.01 -1.45
CA SER A 7 15.67 19.69 -2.29
C SER A 7 14.95 20.53 -3.35
N ALA A 8 15.60 21.60 -3.81
CA ALA A 8 15.03 22.46 -4.85
C ALA A 8 14.66 21.69 -6.14
N GLU A 9 15.46 20.67 -6.49
CA GLU A 9 15.18 19.79 -7.62
C GLU A 9 13.91 18.97 -7.41
N MET A 10 13.74 18.38 -6.23
CA MET A 10 12.57 17.57 -5.91
C MET A 10 11.30 18.44 -5.81
N GLU A 11 11.41 19.62 -5.22
CA GLU A 11 10.30 20.57 -5.15
C GLU A 11 9.82 20.96 -6.56
N ALA A 12 10.73 21.33 -7.46
CA ALA A 12 10.40 21.64 -8.84
C ALA A 12 9.76 20.44 -9.58
N ALA A 13 10.27 19.23 -9.35
CA ALA A 13 9.71 18.01 -9.93
C ALA A 13 8.28 17.74 -9.45
N VAL A 14 8.02 17.90 -8.15
CA VAL A 14 6.69 17.72 -7.53
C VAL A 14 5.70 18.76 -8.06
N ILE A 15 6.08 20.03 -8.11
CA ILE A 15 5.23 21.11 -8.65
C ILE A 15 4.85 20.81 -10.10
N ALA A 16 5.84 20.46 -10.94
CA ALA A 16 5.60 20.14 -12.34
C ALA A 16 4.71 18.90 -12.51
N ALA A 17 4.89 17.88 -11.66
CA ALA A 17 4.07 16.67 -11.69
C ALA A 17 2.62 16.96 -11.27
N ALA A 18 2.40 17.62 -10.13
CA ALA A 18 1.08 18.03 -9.69
C ALA A 18 0.33 18.82 -10.78
N GLY A 19 1.03 19.75 -11.45
CA GLY A 19 0.50 20.50 -12.58
C GLY A 19 0.07 19.62 -13.76
N ARG A 20 0.87 18.60 -14.14
CA ARG A 20 0.50 17.64 -15.20
C ARG A 20 -0.72 16.80 -14.84
N HIS A 21 -0.91 16.50 -13.55
CA HIS A 21 -2.05 15.75 -13.05
C HIS A 21 -3.29 16.63 -12.75
N GLY A 22 -3.18 17.95 -12.91
CA GLY A 22 -4.27 18.89 -12.60
C GLY A 22 -4.65 18.89 -11.11
N GLN A 23 -3.71 18.54 -10.23
CA GLN A 23 -3.93 18.42 -8.79
C GLN A 23 -3.24 19.55 -8.03
N SER A 24 -3.70 19.82 -6.81
CA SER A 24 -2.92 20.61 -5.86
C SER A 24 -1.65 19.83 -5.47
N ILE A 25 -0.62 20.54 -5.01
CA ILE A 25 0.63 19.92 -4.56
C ILE A 25 0.35 18.94 -3.40
N ASP A 26 -0.51 19.34 -2.46
CA ASP A 26 -0.87 18.53 -1.30
C ASP A 26 -1.62 17.25 -1.69
N ASP A 27 -2.56 17.33 -2.63
CA ASP A 27 -3.32 16.16 -3.12
C ASP A 27 -2.41 15.19 -3.88
N TYR A 28 -1.51 15.74 -4.71
CA TYR A 28 -0.54 14.95 -5.45
C TYR A 28 0.40 14.22 -4.49
N LEU A 29 0.98 14.93 -3.51
CA LEU A 29 1.86 14.32 -2.49
C LEU A 29 1.13 13.29 -1.64
N THR A 30 -0.13 13.53 -1.29
CA THR A 30 -0.94 12.56 -0.55
C THR A 30 -1.11 11.26 -1.35
N THR A 31 -1.38 11.38 -2.64
CA THR A 31 -1.52 10.23 -3.55
C THR A 31 -0.21 9.45 -3.64
N VAL A 32 0.91 10.14 -3.93
CA VAL A 32 2.24 9.51 -4.03
C VAL A 32 2.64 8.83 -2.73
N CYS A 33 2.40 9.46 -1.58
CA CYS A 33 2.68 8.85 -0.28
C CYS A 33 1.85 7.57 -0.04
N ALA A 34 0.56 7.58 -0.42
CA ALA A 34 -0.29 6.41 -0.31
C ALA A 34 0.21 5.26 -1.20
N GLU A 35 0.60 5.56 -2.45
CA GLU A 35 1.17 4.58 -3.36
C GLU A 35 2.51 4.02 -2.87
N ALA A 36 3.39 4.88 -2.34
CA ALA A 36 4.66 4.46 -1.76
C ALA A 36 4.47 3.53 -0.55
N LEU A 37 3.49 3.82 0.32
CA LEU A 37 3.16 2.95 1.44
C LEU A 37 2.64 1.59 1.00
N LEU A 38 1.80 1.54 -0.04
CA LEU A 38 1.34 0.28 -0.63
C LEU A 38 2.51 -0.53 -1.20
N LEU A 39 3.45 0.14 -1.88
CA LEU A 39 4.64 -0.51 -2.43
C LEU A 39 5.54 -1.12 -1.33
N GLU A 40 5.73 -0.42 -0.21
CA GLU A 40 6.49 -0.96 0.93
C GLU A 40 5.79 -2.18 1.55
N GLN A 41 4.47 -2.13 1.70
CA GLN A 41 3.68 -3.27 2.20
C GLN A 41 3.79 -4.48 1.26
N ASP A 42 3.71 -4.26 -0.04
CA ASP A 42 3.83 -5.33 -1.03
C ASP A 42 5.26 -5.89 -1.06
N ARG A 43 6.29 -5.05 -0.91
CA ARG A 43 7.68 -5.51 -0.78
C ARG A 43 7.86 -6.39 0.45
N ALA A 44 7.32 -5.97 1.60
CA ALA A 44 7.36 -6.75 2.83
C ALA A 44 6.63 -8.10 2.66
N ARG A 45 5.49 -8.13 1.97
CA ARG A 45 4.75 -9.36 1.67
C ARG A 45 5.55 -10.31 0.79
N VAL A 46 6.17 -9.80 -0.27
CA VAL A 46 7.03 -10.59 -1.16
C VAL A 46 8.24 -11.14 -0.41
N GLN A 47 8.85 -10.34 0.46
CA GLN A 47 9.97 -10.78 1.29
C GLN A 47 9.56 -11.91 2.24
N SER A 48 8.42 -11.77 2.93
CA SER A 48 7.84 -12.80 3.80
C SER A 48 7.68 -14.14 3.06
N TYR A 49 7.12 -14.13 1.84
CA TYR A 49 7.01 -15.34 1.03
C TYR A 49 8.36 -15.96 0.65
N ARG A 50 9.37 -15.14 0.37
CA ARG A 50 10.73 -15.64 0.09
C ARG A 50 11.37 -16.27 1.31
N ASP A 51 11.07 -15.75 2.49
CA ASP A 51 11.58 -16.23 3.78
C ASP A 51 10.79 -17.44 4.31
N GLY A 52 9.74 -17.87 3.59
CA GLY A 52 8.90 -19.02 3.96
C GLY A 52 7.83 -18.70 5.01
N GLU A 53 7.67 -17.43 5.36
CA GLU A 53 6.65 -16.96 6.28
C GLU A 53 5.31 -16.80 5.52
N PRO A 54 4.22 -17.40 6.03
CA PRO A 54 2.92 -17.28 5.38
C PRO A 54 2.33 -15.88 5.58
N ALA A 55 1.80 -15.27 4.51
CA ALA A 55 1.17 -13.93 4.60
C ALA A 55 -0.05 -13.88 5.53
N VAL A 56 -0.71 -15.03 5.72
CA VAL A 56 -1.83 -15.19 6.63
C VAL A 56 -1.51 -16.34 7.56
N SER A 57 -1.74 -16.17 8.87
CA SER A 57 -1.57 -17.28 9.80
C SER A 57 -2.49 -18.46 9.42
N HIS A 58 -2.02 -19.69 9.62
CA HIS A 58 -2.81 -20.89 9.33
C HIS A 58 -4.17 -20.86 10.03
N GLN A 59 -4.22 -20.44 11.29
CA GLN A 59 -5.49 -20.29 12.03
C GLN A 59 -6.51 -19.40 11.30
N ARG A 60 -6.06 -18.28 10.72
CA ARG A 60 -6.93 -17.34 10.02
C ARG A 60 -7.30 -17.85 8.63
N ALA A 61 -6.41 -18.57 7.96
CA ALA A 61 -6.72 -19.27 6.72
C ALA A 61 -7.77 -20.38 6.94
N ASP A 62 -7.61 -21.20 7.98
CA ASP A 62 -8.53 -22.29 8.34
C ASP A 62 -9.90 -21.76 8.71
N ALA A 63 -9.96 -20.68 9.48
CA ALA A 63 -11.23 -20.02 9.82
C ALA A 63 -11.97 -19.53 8.56
N TRP A 64 -11.25 -18.90 7.63
CA TRP A 64 -11.85 -18.45 6.37
C TRP A 64 -12.32 -19.62 5.49
N LEU A 65 -11.54 -20.71 5.40
CA LEU A 65 -11.92 -21.91 4.67
C LEU A 65 -13.17 -22.58 5.29
N ALA A 66 -13.29 -22.60 6.61
CA ALA A 66 -14.48 -23.10 7.31
C ALA A 66 -15.72 -22.24 7.02
N GLU A 67 -15.58 -20.91 6.99
CA GLU A 67 -16.66 -20.00 6.58
C GLU A 67 -17.09 -20.22 5.14
N LEU A 68 -16.12 -20.40 4.23
CA LEU A 68 -16.37 -20.67 2.83
C LEU A 68 -17.11 -22.01 2.64
N ALA A 69 -16.69 -23.06 3.35
CA ALA A 69 -17.37 -24.35 3.37
C ALA A 69 -18.79 -24.28 3.93
N ALA A 70 -19.05 -23.37 4.88
CA ALA A 70 -20.38 -23.05 5.38
C ALA A 70 -21.21 -22.17 4.44
N GLY A 71 -20.71 -21.86 3.23
CA GLY A 71 -21.41 -21.09 2.20
C GLY A 71 -21.31 -19.57 2.36
N LYS A 72 -20.51 -19.06 3.30
CA LYS A 72 -20.27 -17.62 3.44
C LYS A 72 -19.25 -17.16 2.41
N ARG A 73 -19.53 -16.03 1.74
CA ARG A 73 -18.61 -15.41 0.78
C ARG A 73 -17.98 -14.17 1.41
N SER A 74 -16.97 -14.37 2.24
CA SER A 74 -16.10 -13.30 2.76
C SER A 74 -14.85 -13.16 1.87
N ALA A 75 -14.25 -11.97 1.86
CA ALA A 75 -13.01 -11.74 1.11
C ALA A 75 -11.89 -12.63 1.65
N CYS A 76 -11.12 -13.24 0.75
CA CYS A 76 -9.94 -14.04 1.10
C CYS A 76 -8.98 -13.21 1.96
N PRO A 77 -8.54 -13.71 3.13
CA PRO A 77 -7.60 -13.00 3.98
C PRO A 77 -6.28 -12.78 3.24
N ARG A 78 -5.66 -11.63 3.49
CA ARG A 78 -4.38 -11.21 2.90
C ARG A 78 -3.42 -10.80 3.99
#